data_AF-A0A968X060-F1
#
_entry.id   AF-A0A968X060-F1
#
_cell.length_a   1.000
_cell.length_b   1.000
_cell.length_c   1.000
_cell.angle_alpha   90.00
_cell.angle_beta   90.00
_cell.angle_gamma   90.00
#
_symmetry.space_group_name_H-M   'P 1'
#
loop_
_entity.id
_entity.type
_entity.pdbx_description
1 polymer ?
#
loop_
_entity_poly.entity_id
_entity_poly.type
_entity_poly.pdbx_seq_one_letter_code
_entity_poly.pdbx_strand_id
1 'polypeptide(L)'
;MCSVLMMSLMACSSKSGDLTFDGAKDWASLSAQPTASPAETIAPNVDDATDPDAGLSAPPTLEVSDGIPNLRSDPELSPFESPIEVTEEPDFVMPQPLPFAQGEIITEYGVQIHGCGPNPEASVKAARDLGFTWIKQQVRWGDMSPRKGVMNWECLDRVMAASQIHRMKVLLSLTTAPRYYREMRDVQGFPDDLSHFAYYVNDLLSRYPNQVHGLEIWNEPNIDAEVSEGINYARYDLLQALGFAIAKSHNSNMLVISAGLAPVDTESFFTRISDTEFLKNIFERGALEHVDCIGAHANGPDGRGIWRRWPISILD
;
A
#
# COMPACT_ATOMS: atom_id res chain seq x y z
N MET A 1 -9.34 0.11 15.94
CA MET A 1 -8.94 0.67 14.64
C MET A 1 -7.52 1.19 14.80
N CYS A 2 -6.52 0.55 14.19
CA CYS A 2 -5.16 1.10 14.16
C CYS A 2 -5.05 2.15 13.05
N SER A 3 -4.19 3.14 13.26
CA SER A 3 -3.71 4.03 12.20
C SER A 3 -2.20 4.17 12.33
N VAL A 4 -1.45 3.49 11.46
CA VAL A 4 0.00 3.70 11.36
C VAL A 4 0.21 4.90 10.45
N LEU A 5 0.69 6.02 10.98
CA LEU A 5 1.07 7.17 10.16
C LEU A 5 2.51 6.97 9.68
N MET A 6 2.65 6.29 8.53
CA MET A 6 3.79 6.52 7.65
C MET A 6 3.49 7.74 6.78
N MET A 7 4.28 8.00 5.72
CA MET A 7 3.90 8.92 4.63
C MET A 7 2.81 8.33 3.71
N SER A 8 2.02 7.42 4.27
CA SER A 8 0.89 6.70 3.71
C SER A 8 -0.17 6.64 4.82
N LEU A 9 -1.41 7.03 4.53
CA LEU A 9 -2.49 6.91 5.51
C LEU A 9 -2.92 5.45 5.64
N MET A 10 -3.27 5.06 6.87
CA MET A 10 -3.73 3.73 7.22
C MET A 10 -4.97 3.83 8.12
N ALA A 11 -6.09 3.23 7.68
CA ALA A 11 -7.34 3.20 8.44
C ALA A 11 -7.86 1.76 8.55
N CYS A 12 -7.88 1.20 9.77
CA CYS A 12 -8.22 -0.22 9.99
C CYS A 12 -9.62 -0.45 10.59
N SER A 13 -10.34 -1.42 10.04
CA SER A 13 -11.56 -2.00 10.62
C SER A 13 -11.24 -3.05 11.70
N SER A 14 -12.25 -3.61 12.37
CA SER A 14 -12.08 -4.70 13.33
C SER A 14 -13.30 -5.62 13.38
N LYS A 15 -13.19 -6.79 12.72
CA LYS A 15 -14.10 -7.93 12.87
C LYS A 15 -13.31 -9.23 12.94
N SER A 16 -13.30 -9.86 14.12
CA SER A 16 -12.87 -11.25 14.28
C SER A 16 -14.03 -12.17 13.90
N GLY A 17 -13.95 -12.82 12.74
CA GLY A 17 -14.86 -13.88 12.32
C GLY A 17 -14.08 -15.16 12.04
N ASP A 18 -14.49 -16.28 12.64
CA ASP A 18 -13.86 -17.59 12.41
C ASP A 18 -14.21 -18.14 11.02
N LEU A 19 -13.45 -17.73 10.01
CA LEU A 19 -13.40 -18.38 8.70
C LEU A 19 -12.23 -19.36 8.68
N THR A 20 -12.52 -20.65 8.87
CA THR A 20 -11.52 -21.73 8.81
C THR A 20 -11.26 -22.12 7.36
N PHE A 21 -10.27 -21.46 6.74
CA PHE A 21 -9.83 -21.72 5.37
C PHE A 21 -8.91 -22.96 5.32
N ASP A 22 -9.34 -24.03 4.64
CA ASP A 22 -8.56 -25.27 4.49
C ASP A 22 -7.72 -25.13 3.21
N GLY A 23 -6.61 -24.39 3.33
CA GLY A 23 -5.80 -23.94 2.18
C GLY A 23 -5.25 -25.04 1.26
N ALA A 24 -5.34 -26.32 1.63
CA ALA A 24 -5.04 -27.45 0.75
C ALA A 24 -6.25 -27.92 -0.09
N LYS A 25 -7.49 -27.74 0.40
CA LYS A 25 -8.73 -28.13 -0.29
C LYS A 25 -9.31 -26.98 -1.10
N ASP A 26 -9.38 -25.79 -0.52
CA ASP A 26 -9.99 -24.61 -1.15
C ASP A 26 -9.14 -24.07 -2.32
N TRP A 27 -7.84 -24.38 -2.30
CA TRP A 27 -6.94 -24.21 -3.44
C TRP A 27 -7.32 -25.06 -4.67
N ALA A 28 -7.74 -26.31 -4.44
CA ALA A 28 -7.95 -27.30 -5.50
C ALA A 28 -9.26 -27.09 -6.28
N SER A 29 -10.21 -26.33 -5.74
CA SER A 29 -11.45 -25.96 -6.41
C SER A 29 -11.29 -24.72 -7.29
N LEU A 30 -10.51 -23.73 -6.86
CA LEU A 30 -10.23 -22.50 -7.61
C LEU A 30 -9.34 -22.75 -8.86
N SER A 31 -8.46 -23.75 -8.79
CA SER A 31 -7.58 -24.14 -9.90
C SER A 31 -8.25 -25.02 -10.99
N ALA A 32 -9.56 -25.27 -10.88
CA ALA A 32 -10.31 -26.19 -11.74
C ALA A 32 -11.32 -25.49 -12.68
N GLN A 33 -10.83 -24.65 -13.60
CA GLN A 33 -11.62 -24.15 -14.74
C GLN A 33 -11.06 -24.63 -16.09
N PRO A 34 -11.90 -24.78 -17.14
CA PRO A 34 -11.55 -25.58 -18.31
C PRO A 34 -10.52 -24.90 -19.24
N THR A 35 -9.51 -25.67 -19.65
CA THR A 35 -8.49 -25.26 -20.60
C THR A 35 -9.07 -24.94 -21.98
N ALA A 36 -8.79 -23.76 -22.51
CA ALA A 36 -9.05 -23.44 -23.92
C ALA A 36 -8.15 -24.28 -24.86
N SER A 37 -8.66 -24.61 -26.04
CA SER A 37 -7.91 -25.33 -27.09
C SER A 37 -6.94 -24.37 -27.82
N PRO A 38 -5.78 -24.82 -28.31
CA PRO A 38 -4.73 -23.93 -28.80
C PRO A 38 -5.03 -23.32 -30.18
N ALA A 39 -4.66 -22.05 -30.34
CA ALA A 39 -4.55 -21.39 -31.64
C ALA A 39 -3.17 -21.67 -32.29
N GLU A 40 -3.05 -21.40 -33.60
CA GLU A 40 -1.90 -21.82 -34.41
C GLU A 40 -0.58 -21.09 -34.10
N THR A 41 0.52 -21.75 -34.44
CA THR A 41 1.89 -21.30 -34.17
C THR A 41 2.42 -20.37 -35.27
N ILE A 42 2.99 -19.23 -34.87
CA ILE A 42 3.93 -18.45 -35.71
C ILE A 42 5.22 -18.27 -34.89
N ALA A 43 6.37 -18.53 -35.51
CA ALA A 43 7.66 -18.54 -34.84
C ALA A 43 8.26 -17.12 -34.70
N PRO A 44 9.00 -16.83 -33.61
CA PRO A 44 9.71 -15.56 -33.44
C PRO A 44 11.01 -15.55 -34.25
N ASN A 45 11.42 -14.36 -34.71
CA ASN A 45 12.79 -14.11 -35.19
C ASN A 45 13.62 -13.49 -34.05
N VAL A 46 14.95 -13.64 -34.11
CA VAL A 46 15.90 -13.27 -33.03
C VAL A 46 16.77 -12.08 -33.47
N ASP A 47 17.23 -11.27 -32.49
CA ASP A 47 18.48 -10.46 -32.43
C ASP A 47 18.28 -9.25 -31.46
N ASP A 48 19.29 -8.51 -31.01
CA ASP A 48 20.32 -8.91 -30.02
C ASP A 48 20.70 -7.67 -29.12
N ALA A 49 21.45 -7.92 -28.04
CA ALA A 49 22.01 -7.05 -26.99
C ALA A 49 22.21 -5.52 -27.20
N THR A 50 22.03 -4.72 -26.13
CA THR A 50 23.13 -4.04 -25.34
C THR A 50 22.63 -3.01 -24.30
N ASP A 51 23.45 -2.75 -23.27
CA ASP A 51 23.31 -1.74 -22.19
C ASP A 51 24.70 -1.14 -21.87
N PRO A 52 24.84 0.19 -21.68
CA PRO A 52 25.95 0.73 -20.90
C PRO A 52 25.64 2.00 -20.04
N ASP A 53 25.47 1.82 -18.73
CA ASP A 53 26.21 2.39 -17.57
C ASP A 53 26.69 3.90 -17.49
N ALA A 54 27.00 4.32 -16.25
CA ALA A 54 27.89 5.40 -15.79
C ALA A 54 27.31 6.81 -15.41
N GLY A 55 27.16 7.04 -14.10
CA GLY A 55 26.65 8.27 -13.45
C GLY A 55 27.65 9.43 -13.23
N LEU A 56 27.39 10.33 -12.24
CA LEU A 56 28.34 11.23 -11.53
C LEU A 56 27.66 12.06 -10.39
N SER A 57 28.38 12.98 -9.71
CA SER A 57 28.07 13.47 -8.33
C SER A 57 27.88 15.02 -8.14
N ALA A 58 27.58 15.45 -6.90
CA ALA A 58 27.27 16.82 -6.40
C ALA A 58 28.09 17.12 -5.08
N PRO A 59 27.85 18.12 -4.18
CA PRO A 59 27.02 19.37 -4.17
C PRO A 59 27.94 20.63 -4.33
N PRO A 60 28.00 21.77 -3.54
CA PRO A 60 27.36 22.27 -2.28
C PRO A 60 26.12 23.20 -2.54
N THR A 61 25.36 23.82 -1.60
CA THR A 61 25.38 24.08 -0.12
C THR A 61 25.99 25.42 0.39
N LEU A 62 25.16 26.32 0.97
CA LEU A 62 25.52 27.41 1.91
C LEU A 62 24.29 27.89 2.76
N GLU A 63 24.52 28.59 3.89
CA GLU A 63 23.55 28.91 4.97
C GLU A 63 23.41 30.44 5.25
N VAL A 64 22.58 30.87 6.24
CA VAL A 64 22.96 31.75 7.41
C VAL A 64 21.79 32.45 8.17
N SER A 65 21.72 32.22 9.50
CA SER A 65 21.25 32.99 10.70
C SER A 65 19.95 33.83 10.80
N ASP A 66 19.13 33.49 11.81
CA ASP A 66 18.74 34.24 13.05
C ASP A 66 18.23 35.71 13.06
N GLY A 67 17.21 35.96 13.92
CA GLY A 67 16.84 37.29 14.44
C GLY A 67 15.49 37.39 15.18
N ILE A 68 15.48 37.60 16.51
CA ILE A 68 14.30 37.65 17.41
C ILE A 68 14.34 38.97 18.23
N PRO A 69 13.23 39.77 18.37
CA PRO A 69 12.43 39.71 19.61
C PRO A 69 10.92 40.12 19.56
N ASN A 70 10.19 39.68 20.59
CA ASN A 70 8.83 40.08 20.97
C ASN A 70 8.72 41.52 21.52
N LEU A 71 7.51 42.10 21.49
CA LEU A 71 6.98 42.96 22.57
C LEU A 71 5.43 42.98 22.59
N ARG A 72 4.83 43.34 23.73
CA ARG A 72 3.38 43.24 24.04
C ARG A 72 2.68 44.60 24.07
N SER A 73 1.38 44.65 23.76
CA SER A 73 0.34 45.31 24.60
C SER A 73 -1.07 45.31 23.99
N ASP A 74 -2.07 44.77 24.70
CA ASP A 74 -3.48 45.21 24.58
C ASP A 74 -3.70 46.50 25.41
N PRO A 75 -4.77 47.29 25.15
CA PRO A 75 -6.02 47.03 25.87
C PRO A 75 -7.34 47.28 25.10
N GLU A 76 -8.26 46.34 25.27
CA GLU A 76 -9.71 46.46 25.50
C GLU A 76 -10.42 47.84 25.39
N LEU A 77 -11.50 47.90 24.60
CA LEU A 77 -12.65 48.80 24.79
C LEU A 77 -13.97 48.05 24.45
N SER A 78 -15.10 48.56 24.96
CA SER A 78 -16.34 47.78 25.18
C SER A 78 -17.58 48.37 24.41
N PRO A 79 -18.88 48.12 24.74
CA PRO A 79 -19.81 47.53 23.76
C PRO A 79 -21.03 48.41 23.37
N PHE A 80 -21.76 48.03 22.33
CA PHE A 80 -23.13 48.49 22.03
C PHE A 80 -24.00 47.40 21.37
N GLU A 81 -25.31 47.65 21.26
CA GLU A 81 -26.36 46.63 21.39
C GLU A 81 -27.06 46.18 20.08
N SER A 82 -27.50 44.91 20.08
CA SER A 82 -28.84 44.36 19.74
C SER A 82 -29.77 44.99 18.67
N PRO A 83 -30.77 44.22 18.14
CA PRO A 83 -30.75 42.81 17.73
C PRO A 83 -31.41 42.61 16.34
N ILE A 84 -31.33 41.41 15.75
CA ILE A 84 -32.26 40.97 14.68
C ILE A 84 -32.73 39.55 14.99
N GLU A 85 -34.04 39.33 14.93
CA GLU A 85 -34.71 38.04 15.11
C GLU A 85 -35.11 37.49 13.74
N VAL A 86 -34.68 36.26 13.43
CA VAL A 86 -35.10 35.50 12.24
C VAL A 86 -35.40 34.08 12.68
N THR A 87 -36.64 33.64 12.47
CA THR A 87 -37.07 32.25 12.68
C THR A 87 -36.66 31.37 11.50
N GLU A 88 -35.87 30.34 11.73
CA GLU A 88 -35.59 29.30 10.74
C GLU A 88 -36.51 28.07 10.92
N GLU A 89 -36.53 27.20 9.91
CA GLU A 89 -37.40 26.02 9.82
C GLU A 89 -36.93 24.88 10.76
N PRO A 90 -37.79 23.91 11.13
CA PRO A 90 -37.39 22.81 12.00
C PRO A 90 -36.26 21.97 11.38
N ASP A 91 -35.14 21.87 12.11
CA ASP A 91 -33.91 21.21 11.67
C ASP A 91 -34.12 19.83 11.04
N PHE A 92 -33.54 19.64 9.85
CA PHE A 92 -33.37 18.31 9.27
C PHE A 92 -32.30 17.55 10.08
N VAL A 93 -32.75 16.78 11.07
CA VAL A 93 -31.85 15.98 11.92
C VAL A 93 -31.16 14.91 11.09
N MET A 94 -29.94 15.22 10.66
CA MET A 94 -29.00 14.24 10.09
C MET A 94 -28.87 13.06 11.06
N PRO A 95 -28.99 11.80 10.58
CA PRO A 95 -28.78 10.65 11.44
C PRO A 95 -27.36 10.72 12.02
N GLN A 96 -27.25 10.70 13.35
CA GLN A 96 -25.96 10.70 14.03
C GLN A 96 -25.15 9.48 13.55
N PRO A 97 -23.89 9.66 13.10
CA PRO A 97 -23.03 8.53 12.79
C PRO A 97 -22.99 7.56 13.97
N LEU A 98 -23.13 6.26 13.69
CA LEU A 98 -23.04 5.25 14.75
C LEU A 98 -21.74 5.44 15.52
N PRO A 99 -21.77 5.46 16.86
CA PRO A 99 -20.60 5.82 17.65
C PRO A 99 -19.47 4.83 17.36
N PHE A 100 -18.39 5.32 16.74
CA PHE A 100 -17.13 4.61 16.65
C PHE A 100 -16.77 4.13 18.06
N ALA A 101 -16.66 2.81 18.22
CA ALA A 101 -16.56 2.20 19.55
C ALA A 101 -15.39 2.82 20.32
N GLN A 102 -15.61 3.25 21.58
CA GLN A 102 -14.61 3.94 22.37
C GLN A 102 -13.44 3.02 22.75
N GLY A 103 -12.48 2.90 21.83
CA GLY A 103 -11.12 2.43 22.06
C GLY A 103 -10.14 3.58 21.89
N GLU A 104 -8.98 3.45 22.53
CA GLU A 104 -7.87 4.39 22.36
C GLU A 104 -7.38 4.39 20.90
N ILE A 105 -7.21 5.58 20.30
CA ILE A 105 -6.65 5.71 18.96
C ILE A 105 -5.14 5.52 19.07
N ILE A 106 -4.70 4.27 18.96
CA ILE A 106 -3.28 3.91 18.93
C ILE A 106 -2.72 4.30 17.55
N THR A 107 -2.14 5.49 17.49
CA THR A 107 -1.31 5.91 16.37
C THR A 107 0.09 5.33 16.53
N GLU A 108 0.48 4.44 15.62
CA GLU A 108 1.88 4.03 15.49
C GLU A 108 2.57 4.81 14.37
N TYR A 109 3.90 4.85 14.38
CA TYR A 109 4.70 5.53 13.36
C TYR A 109 5.71 4.59 12.73
N GLY A 110 5.92 4.76 11.43
CA GLY A 110 6.88 3.99 10.67
C GLY A 110 7.47 4.77 9.50
N VAL A 111 8.50 4.18 8.89
CA VAL A 111 9.22 4.78 7.76
C VAL A 111 9.48 3.75 6.66
N GLN A 112 9.36 4.17 5.41
CA GLN A 112 9.76 3.32 4.28
C GLN A 112 11.29 3.27 4.15
N ILE A 113 11.83 2.08 3.90
CA ILE A 113 13.26 1.87 3.66
C ILE A 113 13.52 1.22 2.30
N HIS A 114 14.70 1.48 1.75
CA HIS A 114 15.22 0.82 0.54
C HIS A 114 16.27 -0.23 0.92
N GLY A 115 15.85 -1.25 1.67
CA GLY A 115 16.73 -2.24 2.29
C GLY A 115 17.51 -3.15 1.33
N CYS A 116 17.11 -3.23 0.05
CA CYS A 116 17.92 -3.89 -0.99
C CYS A 116 19.18 -3.12 -1.40
N GLY A 117 19.45 -1.96 -0.79
CA GLY A 117 20.73 -1.28 -0.88
C GLY A 117 21.89 -2.03 -0.20
N PRO A 118 23.09 -1.43 -0.18
CA PRO A 118 24.29 -2.09 0.34
C PRO A 118 24.25 -2.37 1.85
N ASN A 119 23.48 -1.62 2.64
CA ASN A 119 23.43 -1.76 4.09
C ASN A 119 22.00 -1.55 4.68
N PRO A 120 21.13 -2.58 4.64
CA PRO A 120 19.81 -2.53 5.30
C PRO A 120 19.89 -2.32 6.81
N GLU A 121 20.90 -2.86 7.49
CA GLU A 121 21.03 -2.74 8.96
C GLU A 121 21.16 -1.27 9.37
N ALA A 122 21.94 -0.47 8.64
CA ALA A 122 22.02 0.97 8.88
C ALA A 122 20.67 1.68 8.71
N SER A 123 19.87 1.32 7.70
CA SER A 123 18.54 1.90 7.48
C SER A 123 17.54 1.50 8.57
N VAL A 124 17.49 0.23 8.95
CA VAL A 124 16.63 -0.27 10.03
C VAL A 124 17.04 0.31 11.39
N LYS A 125 18.36 0.43 11.64
CA LYS A 125 18.90 1.09 12.82
C LYS A 125 18.51 2.57 12.87
N ALA A 126 18.66 3.30 11.76
CA ALA A 126 18.27 4.71 11.69
C ALA A 126 16.77 4.90 11.95
N ALA A 127 15.91 4.04 11.37
CA ALA A 127 14.48 4.05 11.65
C ALA A 127 14.19 3.88 13.16
N ARG A 128 14.80 2.88 13.79
CA ARG A 128 14.62 2.61 15.23
C ARG A 128 15.16 3.74 16.12
N ASP A 129 16.33 4.29 15.77
CA ASP A 129 16.97 5.36 16.55
C ASP A 129 16.26 6.72 16.38
N LEU A 130 15.47 6.91 15.31
CA LEU A 130 14.52 8.01 15.12
C LEU A 130 13.18 7.80 15.87
N GLY A 131 13.01 6.67 16.56
CA GLY A 131 11.82 6.38 17.38
C GLY A 131 10.65 5.73 16.62
N PHE A 132 10.81 5.34 15.36
CA PHE A 132 9.81 4.57 14.64
C PHE A 132 9.69 3.14 15.22
N THR A 133 8.50 2.55 15.20
CA THR A 133 8.26 1.14 15.59
C THR A 133 8.09 0.21 14.40
N TRP A 134 7.75 0.76 13.22
CA TRP A 134 7.55 0.03 11.97
C TRP A 134 8.55 0.43 10.88
N ILE A 135 8.91 -0.52 10.02
CA ILE A 135 9.45 -0.25 8.68
C ILE A 135 8.43 -0.67 7.60
N LYS A 136 8.39 0.04 6.47
CA LYS A 136 7.82 -0.43 5.20
C LYS A 136 8.94 -0.79 4.23
N GLN A 137 8.97 -2.02 3.74
CA GLN A 137 9.87 -2.45 2.68
C GLN A 137 9.03 -2.82 1.46
N GLN A 138 9.25 -2.14 0.32
CA GLN A 138 8.66 -2.57 -0.95
C GLN A 138 9.42 -3.81 -1.47
N VAL A 139 8.69 -4.83 -1.90
CA VAL A 139 9.19 -6.14 -2.33
C VAL A 139 8.75 -6.35 -3.78
N ARG A 140 9.63 -5.92 -4.71
CA ARG A 140 9.41 -6.07 -6.15
C ARG A 140 9.68 -7.52 -6.55
N TRP A 141 8.60 -8.29 -6.76
CA TRP A 141 8.65 -9.73 -6.95
C TRP A 141 9.41 -10.12 -8.23
N GLY A 142 9.27 -9.34 -9.30
CA GLY A 142 10.03 -9.50 -10.54
C GLY A 142 11.55 -9.41 -10.35
N ASP A 143 12.02 -8.45 -9.57
CA ASP A 143 13.45 -8.23 -9.31
C ASP A 143 14.04 -9.37 -8.48
N MET A 144 13.26 -9.92 -7.55
CA MET A 144 13.65 -11.07 -6.73
C MET A 144 13.55 -12.41 -7.46
N SER A 145 12.71 -12.54 -8.49
CA SER A 145 12.52 -13.80 -9.23
C SER A 145 13.03 -13.66 -10.67
N PRO A 146 14.37 -13.71 -10.90
CA PRO A 146 14.96 -13.42 -12.21
C PRO A 146 14.68 -14.49 -13.28
N ARG A 147 14.21 -15.68 -12.88
CA ARG A 147 13.76 -16.76 -13.78
C ARG A 147 12.82 -17.72 -13.05
N LYS A 148 11.87 -18.31 -13.78
CA LYS A 148 10.82 -19.19 -13.22
C LYS A 148 11.43 -20.32 -12.37
N GLY A 149 10.90 -20.48 -11.15
CA GLY A 149 11.39 -21.47 -10.18
C GLY A 149 12.65 -21.05 -9.40
N VAL A 150 13.15 -19.81 -9.56
CA VAL A 150 14.28 -19.27 -8.79
C VAL A 150 13.88 -17.96 -8.13
N MET A 151 14.18 -17.85 -6.84
CA MET A 151 13.98 -16.63 -6.05
C MET A 151 15.29 -16.27 -5.36
N ASN A 152 15.73 -15.02 -5.51
CA ASN A 152 16.81 -14.42 -4.74
C ASN A 152 16.21 -13.71 -3.52
N TRP A 153 16.32 -14.36 -2.36
CA TRP A 153 15.87 -13.82 -1.09
C TRP A 153 16.91 -12.93 -0.39
N GLU A 154 18.15 -12.81 -0.90
CA GLU A 154 19.30 -12.25 -0.16
C GLU A 154 19.06 -10.83 0.39
N CYS A 155 18.44 -9.94 -0.39
CA CYS A 155 18.03 -8.62 0.11
C CYS A 155 17.11 -8.76 1.34
N LEU A 156 16.02 -9.51 1.18
CA LEU A 156 14.96 -9.57 2.16
C LEU A 156 15.41 -10.33 3.41
N ASP A 157 16.23 -11.37 3.27
CA ASP A 157 16.89 -12.06 4.40
C ASP A 157 17.68 -11.07 5.28
N ARG A 158 18.44 -10.17 4.66
CA ARG A 158 19.22 -9.13 5.36
C ARG A 158 18.33 -8.08 6.01
N VAL A 159 17.23 -7.69 5.37
CA VAL A 159 16.22 -6.77 5.95
C VAL A 159 15.52 -7.40 7.15
N MET A 160 15.01 -8.63 7.02
CA MET A 160 14.27 -9.31 8.09
C MET A 160 15.18 -9.59 9.29
N ALA A 161 16.42 -10.03 9.07
CA ALA A 161 17.42 -10.20 10.14
C ALA A 161 17.72 -8.88 10.87
N ALA A 162 17.92 -7.78 10.14
CA ALA A 162 18.09 -6.45 10.73
C ALA A 162 16.86 -6.02 11.56
N SER A 163 15.65 -6.25 11.04
CA SER A 163 14.39 -5.95 11.75
C SER A 163 14.28 -6.73 13.06
N GLN A 164 14.67 -8.00 13.08
CA GLN A 164 14.72 -8.80 14.31
C GLN A 164 15.74 -8.25 15.32
N ILE A 165 16.97 -7.93 14.88
CA ILE A 165 18.04 -7.37 15.73
C ILE A 165 17.60 -6.03 16.35
N HIS A 166 16.92 -5.18 15.57
CA HIS A 166 16.48 -3.86 16.00
C HIS A 166 15.10 -3.84 16.67
N ARG A 167 14.36 -4.96 16.67
CA ARG A 167 12.98 -5.13 17.17
C ARG A 167 11.94 -4.26 16.46
N MET A 168 12.10 -4.09 15.14
CA MET A 168 11.17 -3.36 14.29
C MET A 168 10.05 -4.27 13.80
N LYS A 169 8.81 -3.78 13.85
CA LYS A 169 7.68 -4.38 13.13
C LYS A 169 7.88 -4.18 11.63
N VAL A 170 7.49 -5.16 10.81
CA VAL A 170 7.71 -5.13 9.36
C VAL A 170 6.40 -5.14 8.59
N LEU A 171 6.19 -4.08 7.82
CA LEU A 171 5.24 -4.01 6.72
C LEU A 171 5.96 -4.34 5.41
N LEU A 172 5.51 -5.38 4.70
CA LEU A 172 5.97 -5.68 3.35
C LEU A 172 4.92 -5.23 2.33
N SER A 173 5.34 -4.43 1.35
CA SER A 173 4.51 -3.93 0.25
C SER A 173 4.88 -4.68 -1.02
N LEU A 174 4.02 -5.58 -1.49
CA LEU A 174 4.32 -6.44 -2.63
C LEU A 174 4.00 -5.71 -3.93
N THR A 175 4.84 -5.76 -4.96
CA THR A 175 4.51 -5.22 -6.31
C THR A 175 5.25 -5.99 -7.40
N THR A 176 4.88 -5.73 -8.66
CA THR A 176 5.58 -6.10 -9.89
C THR A 176 5.76 -7.60 -10.11
N ALA A 177 4.90 -8.22 -10.93
CA ALA A 177 5.05 -9.63 -11.27
C ALA A 177 6.26 -9.88 -12.19
N PRO A 178 6.97 -11.01 -12.05
CA PRO A 178 8.05 -11.42 -12.94
C PRO A 178 7.64 -11.46 -14.42
N ARG A 179 8.57 -11.07 -15.30
CA ARG A 179 8.38 -10.94 -16.76
C ARG A 179 7.85 -12.21 -17.47
N TYR A 180 8.03 -13.39 -16.88
CA TYR A 180 7.56 -14.67 -17.41
C TYR A 180 6.21 -15.14 -16.85
N TYR A 181 5.56 -14.31 -16.03
CA TYR A 181 4.17 -14.46 -15.58
C TYR A 181 3.26 -13.36 -16.16
N ARG A 182 3.70 -12.70 -17.25
CA ARG A 182 2.97 -11.63 -17.94
C ARG A 182 3.01 -11.81 -19.45
N GLU A 183 1.88 -11.62 -20.13
CA GLU A 183 1.79 -11.52 -21.58
C GLU A 183 2.45 -10.23 -22.08
N MET A 184 2.11 -9.09 -21.48
CA MET A 184 2.83 -7.83 -21.67
C MET A 184 4.09 -7.82 -20.80
N ARG A 185 5.17 -8.35 -21.38
CA ARG A 185 6.44 -8.65 -20.70
C ARG A 185 7.23 -7.42 -20.26
N ASP A 186 7.18 -6.35 -21.04
CA ASP A 186 8.12 -5.22 -20.95
C ASP A 186 7.55 -3.98 -20.23
N VAL A 187 6.46 -4.18 -19.50
CA VAL A 187 5.79 -3.19 -18.65
C VAL A 187 5.72 -3.65 -17.18
N GLN A 188 4.98 -2.96 -16.31
CA GLN A 188 4.66 -3.43 -14.94
C GLN A 188 3.19 -3.88 -14.83
N GLY A 189 2.90 -4.80 -13.90
CA GLY A 189 1.55 -5.28 -13.67
C GLY A 189 1.47 -6.55 -12.82
N PHE A 190 0.23 -6.99 -12.58
CA PHE A 190 -0.13 -8.27 -11.97
C PHE A 190 0.38 -9.46 -12.81
N PRO A 191 0.43 -10.70 -12.29
CA PRO A 191 0.62 -11.86 -13.17
C PRO A 191 -0.67 -12.12 -13.97
N ASP A 192 -0.56 -12.74 -15.15
CA ASP A 192 -1.73 -13.12 -15.96
C ASP A 192 -2.65 -14.05 -15.15
N ASP A 193 -2.05 -15.11 -14.59
CA ASP A 193 -2.64 -16.00 -13.61
C ASP A 193 -2.33 -15.54 -12.17
N LEU A 194 -3.35 -15.08 -11.47
CA LEU A 194 -3.26 -14.64 -10.07
C LEU A 194 -2.92 -15.78 -9.09
N SER A 195 -3.06 -17.04 -9.48
CA SER A 195 -2.61 -18.19 -8.69
C SER A 195 -1.09 -18.15 -8.43
N HIS A 196 -0.33 -17.55 -9.34
CA HIS A 196 1.11 -17.37 -9.18
C HIS A 196 1.46 -16.33 -8.11
N PHE A 197 0.62 -15.31 -7.90
CA PHE A 197 0.76 -14.38 -6.77
C PHE A 197 0.45 -15.09 -5.44
N ALA A 198 -0.60 -15.92 -5.41
CA ALA A 198 -0.94 -16.72 -4.23
C ALA A 198 0.25 -17.62 -3.79
N TYR A 199 0.86 -18.35 -4.72
CA TYR A 199 2.08 -19.13 -4.43
C TYR A 199 3.23 -18.26 -3.89
N TYR A 200 3.48 -17.09 -4.49
CA TYR A 200 4.54 -16.18 -4.04
C TYR A 200 4.31 -15.65 -2.62
N VAL A 201 3.08 -15.23 -2.30
CA VAL A 201 2.72 -14.78 -0.94
C VAL A 201 2.93 -15.92 0.07
N ASN A 202 2.55 -17.15 -0.28
CA ASN A 202 2.78 -18.31 0.57
C ASN A 202 4.28 -18.57 0.80
N ASP A 203 5.09 -18.64 -0.25
CA ASP A 203 6.53 -18.91 -0.16
C ASP A 203 7.26 -17.84 0.67
N LEU A 204 6.87 -16.57 0.50
CA LEU A 204 7.39 -15.43 1.26
C LEU A 204 7.06 -15.56 2.76
N LEU A 205 5.81 -15.86 3.11
CA LEU A 205 5.39 -15.96 4.50
C LEU A 205 5.92 -17.25 5.17
N SER A 206 5.99 -18.37 4.43
CA SER A 206 6.68 -19.60 4.88
C SER A 206 8.16 -19.38 5.16
N ARG A 207 8.83 -18.46 4.43
CA ARG A 207 10.24 -18.12 4.67
C ARG A 207 10.46 -17.25 5.91
N TYR A 208 9.52 -16.34 6.21
CA TYR A 208 9.66 -15.36 7.29
C TYR A 208 8.59 -15.52 8.40
N PRO A 209 8.42 -16.73 8.98
CA PRO A 209 7.32 -17.04 9.88
C PRO A 209 7.36 -16.16 11.14
N ASN A 210 6.26 -15.49 11.45
CA ASN A 210 6.09 -14.53 12.55
C ASN A 210 7.03 -13.30 12.50
N GLN A 211 7.66 -13.00 11.35
CA GLN A 211 8.51 -11.81 11.18
C GLN A 211 7.80 -10.69 10.42
N VAL A 212 6.88 -11.05 9.52
CA VAL A 212 6.00 -10.10 8.82
C VAL A 212 4.84 -9.74 9.75
N HIS A 213 4.61 -8.44 9.94
CA HIS A 213 3.59 -7.89 10.85
C HIS A 213 2.45 -7.22 10.07
N GLY A 214 2.73 -6.73 8.86
CA GLY A 214 1.74 -6.23 7.91
C GLY A 214 2.12 -6.60 6.48
N LEU A 215 1.10 -6.78 5.63
CA LEU A 215 1.23 -7.09 4.22
C LEU A 215 0.32 -6.16 3.39
N GLU A 216 0.93 -5.27 2.62
CA GLU A 216 0.25 -4.36 1.69
C GLU A 216 0.20 -5.02 0.30
N ILE A 217 -1.02 -5.20 -0.21
CA ILE A 217 -1.27 -5.93 -1.45
C ILE A 217 -1.28 -4.97 -2.63
N TRP A 218 -0.19 -4.99 -3.41
CA TRP A 218 0.13 -4.06 -4.50
C TRP A 218 0.55 -2.65 -4.06
N ASN A 219 1.19 -1.95 -5.00
CA ASN A 219 1.58 -0.55 -4.87
C ASN A 219 0.94 0.22 -6.03
N GLU A 220 0.19 1.28 -5.73
CA GLU A 220 -0.36 2.25 -6.70
C GLU A 220 -1.02 1.63 -7.97
N PRO A 221 -1.93 0.64 -7.86
CA PRO A 221 -2.60 0.00 -9.01
C PRO A 221 -3.54 0.93 -9.79
N ASN A 222 -3.70 2.18 -9.35
CA ASN A 222 -4.45 3.23 -10.03
C ASN A 222 -3.60 4.05 -11.02
N ILE A 223 -2.34 3.69 -11.26
CA ILE A 223 -1.46 4.30 -12.28
C ILE A 223 -0.73 3.27 -13.17
N ASP A 224 -0.59 3.64 -14.44
CA ASP A 224 0.13 2.94 -15.50
C ASP A 224 1.60 2.60 -15.17
N ALA A 225 2.26 3.40 -14.35
CA ALA A 225 3.65 3.17 -13.92
C ALA A 225 3.85 1.86 -13.14
N GLU A 226 2.83 1.36 -12.42
CA GLU A 226 2.89 0.12 -11.64
C GLU A 226 1.91 -0.96 -12.15
N VAL A 227 0.85 -0.59 -12.88
CA VAL A 227 -0.06 -1.51 -13.59
C VAL A 227 -0.37 -0.97 -14.99
N SER A 228 0.49 -1.27 -15.95
CA SER A 228 0.39 -0.78 -17.34
C SER A 228 -0.56 -1.60 -18.23
N GLU A 229 -1.16 -2.68 -17.70
CA GLU A 229 -2.13 -3.51 -18.44
C GLU A 229 -3.54 -2.88 -18.55
N GLY A 230 -3.70 -1.65 -18.03
CA GLY A 230 -4.98 -1.01 -17.84
C GLY A 230 -5.59 -1.36 -16.48
N ILE A 231 -6.35 -0.44 -15.91
CA ILE A 231 -6.85 -0.57 -14.53
C ILE A 231 -8.03 -1.55 -14.51
N ASN A 232 -7.87 -2.66 -13.79
CA ASN A 232 -8.85 -3.74 -13.70
C ASN A 232 -9.17 -4.05 -12.23
N TYR A 233 -10.24 -3.43 -11.72
CA TYR A 233 -10.71 -3.62 -10.34
C TYR A 233 -10.93 -5.10 -10.00
N ALA A 234 -11.53 -5.89 -10.89
CA ALA A 234 -11.83 -7.30 -10.62
C ALA A 234 -10.58 -8.18 -10.49
N ARG A 235 -9.49 -7.88 -11.23
CA ARG A 235 -8.19 -8.54 -11.03
C ARG A 235 -7.54 -8.10 -9.72
N TYR A 236 -7.65 -6.82 -9.36
CA TYR A 236 -7.16 -6.30 -8.08
C TYR A 236 -7.91 -6.91 -6.87
N ASP A 237 -9.25 -6.99 -6.90
CA ASP A 237 -10.04 -7.55 -5.80
C ASP A 237 -9.69 -9.02 -5.53
N LEU A 238 -9.47 -9.80 -6.60
CA LEU A 238 -9.07 -11.20 -6.49
C LEU A 238 -7.62 -11.34 -5.98
N LEU A 239 -6.71 -10.44 -6.40
CA LEU A 239 -5.36 -10.33 -5.84
C LEU A 239 -5.40 -10.02 -4.33
N GLN A 240 -6.26 -9.08 -3.92
CA GLN A 240 -6.53 -8.72 -2.52
C GLN A 240 -7.07 -9.90 -1.71
N ALA A 241 -8.08 -10.60 -2.23
CA ALA A 241 -8.68 -11.77 -1.60
C ALA A 241 -7.68 -12.90 -1.37
N LEU A 242 -6.87 -13.22 -2.40
CA LEU A 242 -5.81 -14.24 -2.32
C LEU A 242 -4.72 -13.84 -1.32
N GLY A 243 -4.28 -12.58 -1.36
CA GLY A 243 -3.32 -12.03 -0.39
C GLY A 243 -3.83 -12.13 1.05
N PHE A 244 -5.10 -11.77 1.29
CA PHE A 244 -5.75 -11.83 2.60
C PHE A 244 -5.87 -13.26 3.14
N ALA A 245 -6.42 -14.18 2.35
CA ALA A 245 -6.64 -15.57 2.78
C ALA A 245 -5.32 -16.27 3.18
N ILE A 246 -4.25 -16.01 2.43
CA ILE A 246 -2.92 -16.60 2.70
C ILE A 246 -2.27 -15.90 3.90
N ALA A 247 -2.34 -14.57 3.97
CA ALA A 247 -1.86 -13.81 5.13
C ALA A 247 -2.49 -14.31 6.44
N LYS A 248 -3.82 -14.46 6.48
CA LYS A 248 -4.55 -14.90 7.67
C LYS A 248 -4.34 -16.37 8.03
N SER A 249 -4.08 -17.26 7.05
CA SER A 249 -3.76 -18.66 7.33
C SER A 249 -2.34 -18.86 7.89
N HIS A 250 -1.38 -17.98 7.57
CA HIS A 250 -0.05 -17.96 8.20
C HIS A 250 -0.06 -17.26 9.57
N ASN A 251 -0.76 -16.13 9.71
CA ASN A 251 -0.92 -15.40 10.97
C ASN A 251 -2.21 -14.55 10.96
N SER A 252 -3.23 -14.95 11.70
CA SER A 252 -4.51 -14.23 11.80
C SER A 252 -4.37 -12.79 12.33
N ASN A 253 -3.33 -12.51 13.12
CA ASN A 253 -3.02 -11.18 13.66
C ASN A 253 -2.18 -10.30 12.72
N MET A 254 -1.72 -10.83 11.57
CA MET A 254 -1.02 -10.02 10.58
C MET A 254 -2.01 -9.04 9.94
N LEU A 255 -1.61 -7.78 9.85
CA LEU A 255 -2.41 -6.76 9.18
C LEU A 255 -2.34 -6.96 7.66
N VAL A 256 -3.48 -6.95 6.98
CA VAL A 256 -3.58 -6.95 5.53
C VAL A 256 -4.10 -5.59 5.09
N ILE A 257 -3.33 -4.91 4.25
CA ILE A 257 -3.60 -3.54 3.82
C ILE A 257 -3.92 -3.56 2.32
N SER A 258 -4.91 -2.77 1.89
CA SER A 258 -5.06 -2.46 0.46
C SER A 258 -3.80 -1.81 -0.09
N ALA A 259 -3.62 -1.83 -1.41
CA ALA A 259 -2.57 -1.06 -2.05
C ALA A 259 -2.56 0.40 -1.56
N GLY A 260 -1.36 0.96 -1.34
CA GLY A 260 -1.20 2.39 -1.22
C GLY A 260 -1.55 3.03 -2.56
N LEU A 261 -2.71 3.70 -2.65
CA LEU A 261 -3.17 4.37 -3.87
C LEU A 261 -2.37 5.66 -4.12
N ALA A 262 -2.00 5.92 -5.37
CA ALA A 262 -1.35 7.16 -5.77
C ALA A 262 -2.37 8.31 -5.76
N PRO A 263 -2.05 9.49 -5.20
CA PRO A 263 -2.96 10.63 -5.20
C PRO A 263 -3.05 11.22 -6.61
N VAL A 264 -4.15 10.92 -7.30
CA VAL A 264 -4.36 11.26 -8.72
C VAL A 264 -5.52 12.24 -8.82
N ASP A 265 -5.17 13.51 -9.01
CA ASP A 265 -6.11 14.64 -9.05
C ASP A 265 -6.93 14.75 -10.34
N THR A 266 -6.55 14.00 -11.39
CA THR A 266 -7.15 14.08 -12.73
C THR A 266 -7.12 12.71 -13.41
N GLU A 267 -8.28 12.23 -13.84
CA GLU A 267 -8.40 10.97 -14.60
C GLU A 267 -7.88 11.13 -16.03
N SER A 268 -7.05 10.17 -16.45
CA SER A 268 -6.73 9.88 -17.84
C SER A 268 -7.26 8.48 -18.11
N PHE A 269 -8.32 8.39 -18.92
CA PHE A 269 -9.30 7.28 -19.01
C PHE A 269 -8.75 5.86 -19.30
N PHE A 270 -7.44 5.71 -19.48
CA PHE A 270 -6.74 4.44 -19.68
C PHE A 270 -5.43 4.30 -18.90
N THR A 271 -4.89 5.38 -18.29
CA THR A 271 -3.57 5.37 -17.66
C THR A 271 -3.55 5.74 -16.19
N ARG A 272 -4.47 6.60 -15.72
CA ARG A 272 -4.49 7.06 -14.31
C ARG A 272 -5.93 7.32 -13.86
N ILE A 273 -6.33 6.74 -12.74
CA ILE A 273 -7.65 6.94 -12.12
C ILE A 273 -7.47 7.54 -10.73
N SER A 274 -8.41 8.40 -10.29
CA SER A 274 -8.32 9.04 -8.98
C SER A 274 -8.31 8.00 -7.86
N ASP A 275 -7.56 8.27 -6.79
CA ASP A 275 -7.53 7.43 -5.59
C ASP A 275 -8.93 7.26 -5.01
N THR A 276 -9.75 8.33 -5.05
CA THR A 276 -11.15 8.28 -4.63
C THR A 276 -12.05 7.43 -5.53
N GLU A 277 -11.89 7.45 -6.86
CA GLU A 277 -12.66 6.57 -7.75
C GLU A 277 -12.23 5.10 -7.59
N PHE A 278 -10.92 4.84 -7.56
CA PHE A 278 -10.40 3.47 -7.40
C PHE A 278 -10.87 2.86 -6.08
N LEU A 279 -10.76 3.62 -4.98
CA LEU A 279 -11.21 3.20 -3.65
C LEU A 279 -12.70 2.89 -3.63
N LYS A 280 -13.53 3.77 -4.21
CA LYS A 280 -14.97 3.56 -4.32
C LYS A 280 -15.29 2.27 -5.09
N ASN A 281 -14.67 2.06 -6.24
CA ASN A 281 -14.92 0.88 -7.07
C ASN A 281 -14.60 -0.42 -6.32
N ILE A 282 -13.48 -0.50 -5.60
CA ILE A 282 -13.14 -1.73 -4.84
C ILE A 282 -14.06 -1.92 -3.61
N PHE A 283 -14.58 -0.84 -3.01
CA PHE A 283 -15.54 -0.91 -1.90
C PHE A 283 -16.93 -1.40 -2.35
N GLU A 284 -17.48 -0.85 -3.43
CA GLU A 284 -18.73 -1.32 -4.05
C GLU A 284 -18.65 -2.80 -4.50
N ARG A 285 -17.43 -3.33 -4.63
CA ARG A 285 -17.12 -4.71 -5.04
C ARG A 285 -16.72 -5.63 -3.89
N GLY A 286 -16.75 -5.14 -2.63
CA GLY A 286 -16.59 -5.96 -1.42
C GLY A 286 -15.18 -6.05 -0.84
N ALA A 287 -14.20 -5.28 -1.32
CA ALA A 287 -12.81 -5.37 -0.84
C ALA A 287 -12.64 -5.14 0.69
N LEU A 288 -13.61 -4.49 1.34
CA LEU A 288 -13.69 -4.33 2.81
C LEU A 288 -13.80 -5.66 3.58
N GLU A 289 -14.13 -6.77 2.93
CA GLU A 289 -14.10 -8.12 3.53
C GLU A 289 -12.71 -8.77 3.47
N HIS A 290 -11.75 -8.17 2.76
CA HIS A 290 -10.43 -8.74 2.45
C HIS A 290 -9.28 -7.79 2.80
N VAL A 291 -9.53 -6.85 3.72
CA VAL A 291 -8.54 -5.94 4.31
C VAL A 291 -8.79 -5.85 5.80
N ASP A 292 -7.71 -5.78 6.60
CA ASP A 292 -7.82 -5.16 7.92
C ASP A 292 -7.84 -3.64 7.77
N CYS A 293 -7.10 -3.09 6.79
CA CYS A 293 -6.83 -1.66 6.68
C CYS A 293 -6.75 -1.14 5.23
N ILE A 294 -7.02 0.15 5.05
CA ILE A 294 -6.87 0.85 3.77
C ILE A 294 -5.53 1.56 3.71
N GLY A 295 -4.81 1.43 2.59
CA GLY A 295 -3.59 2.18 2.26
C GLY A 295 -3.88 3.34 1.30
N ALA A 296 -3.19 4.46 1.49
CA ALA A 296 -3.22 5.62 0.60
C ALA A 296 -1.88 6.36 0.65
N HIS A 297 -1.37 6.88 -0.48
CA HIS A 297 -0.17 7.72 -0.50
C HIS A 297 -0.54 9.21 -0.54
N ALA A 298 0.14 10.04 0.25
CA ALA A 298 -0.13 11.48 0.34
C ALA A 298 0.84 12.35 -0.50
N ASN A 299 1.58 11.72 -1.42
CA ASN A 299 2.67 12.32 -2.17
C ASN A 299 2.17 13.34 -3.22
N GLY A 300 2.23 14.64 -2.91
CA GLY A 300 1.85 15.68 -3.87
C GLY A 300 2.83 15.80 -5.05
N PRO A 301 2.37 16.28 -6.23
CA PRO A 301 3.15 16.30 -7.47
C PRO A 301 4.38 17.23 -7.45
N ASP A 302 4.53 18.05 -6.41
CA ASP A 302 5.68 18.93 -6.14
C ASP A 302 6.32 18.67 -4.76
N GLY A 303 6.01 17.53 -4.13
CA GLY A 303 6.44 17.18 -2.77
C GLY A 303 5.65 17.86 -1.64
N ARG A 304 4.76 18.83 -1.93
CA ARG A 304 3.81 19.36 -0.95
C ARG A 304 2.58 18.47 -0.94
N GLY A 305 2.49 17.63 0.09
CA GLY A 305 1.49 16.56 0.16
C GLY A 305 0.07 17.03 -0.16
N ILE A 306 -0.64 16.29 -1.01
CA ILE A 306 -2.04 16.55 -1.32
C ILE A 306 -2.86 16.14 -0.10
N TRP A 307 -3.07 17.07 0.82
CA TRP A 307 -3.92 16.89 2.01
C TRP A 307 -5.42 16.97 1.64
N ARG A 308 -5.84 16.17 0.65
CA ARG A 308 -7.25 15.93 0.36
C ARG A 308 -7.82 15.08 1.48
N ARG A 309 -8.76 15.64 2.24
CA ARG A 309 -9.63 14.84 3.10
C ARG A 309 -10.55 14.02 2.20
N TRP A 310 -10.34 12.71 2.15
CA TRP A 310 -11.35 11.80 1.58
C TRP A 310 -12.70 12.10 2.24
N PRO A 311 -13.75 12.46 1.48
CA PRO A 311 -15.07 12.68 2.04
C PRO A 311 -15.57 11.37 2.66
N ILE A 312 -16.18 11.47 3.85
CA ILE A 312 -16.64 10.30 4.61
C ILE A 312 -17.68 9.50 3.80
N SER A 313 -18.45 10.18 2.95
CA SER A 313 -19.40 9.61 1.99
C SER A 313 -18.78 8.87 0.78
N ILE A 314 -17.57 8.33 0.93
CA ILE A 314 -17.06 7.20 0.12
C ILE A 314 -17.32 5.86 0.86
N LEU A 315 -17.74 5.93 2.14
CA LEU A 315 -18.08 4.80 3.01
C LEU A 315 -19.60 4.67 3.29
N ASP A 316 -20.42 5.56 2.72
CA ASP A 316 -21.88 5.64 2.86
C ASP A 316 -22.59 5.16 1.58
#